data_AF-A0A1S2NX09-F1
#
_entry.id   AF-A0A1S2NX09-F1
#
_cell.length_a   1.000
_cell.length_b   1.000
_cell.length_c   1.000
_cell.angle_alpha   90.00
_cell.angle_beta   90.00
_cell.angle_gamma   90.00
#
_symmetry.space_group_name_H-M   'P 1'
#
loop_
_entity.id
_entity.type
_entity.pdbx_description
1 polymer ?
#
loop_
_entity_poly.entity_id
_entity_poly.type
_entity_poly.pdbx_seq_one_letter_code
_entity_poly.pdbx_strand_id
1 'polypeptide(L)'
;MSLDSLKSAVPDYAKDLKLNLGSVIGNSDLPAQQLWGTVLATAIASRSPIVLRELEPEAKANLTPEAYTAAKSAAAIMAMNNVFYRTRHLLSDHEYGTLRAGLRMNVIGNPGVEKVDFELWSFAVSAINGCGMCLDSHEQVLVKAGMSRETVQEAFKIASVIQAVGVTLDAEAVLAE
;
A
#
# COMPACT_ATOMS: atom_id res chain seq x y z
N MET A 1 -14.14 -15.89 -0.53
CA MET A 1 -14.00 -14.48 -0.15
C MET A 1 -13.02 -13.89 -1.13
N SER A 2 -13.52 -12.92 -1.89
CA SER A 2 -12.96 -12.52 -3.19
C SER A 2 -13.17 -11.04 -3.45
N LEU A 3 -12.47 -10.48 -4.44
CA LEU A 3 -12.69 -9.15 -4.98
C LEU A 3 -14.19 -8.86 -5.24
N ASP A 4 -14.93 -9.85 -5.77
CA ASP A 4 -16.36 -9.72 -6.01
C ASP A 4 -17.21 -9.65 -4.74
N SER A 5 -16.76 -10.29 -3.66
CA SER A 5 -17.41 -10.17 -2.34
C SER A 5 -17.28 -8.74 -1.82
N LEU A 6 -16.08 -8.16 -1.92
CA LEU A 6 -15.82 -6.77 -1.53
C LEU A 6 -16.66 -5.80 -2.39
N LYS A 7 -16.70 -5.99 -3.71
CA LYS A 7 -17.53 -5.19 -4.64
C LYS A 7 -19.02 -5.24 -4.33
N SER A 8 -19.49 -6.38 -3.82
CA SER A 8 -20.91 -6.58 -3.49
C SER A 8 -21.30 -5.96 -2.17
N ALA A 9 -20.33 -5.78 -1.25
CA ALA A 9 -20.54 -5.13 0.04
C ALA A 9 -20.54 -3.59 -0.05
N VAL A 10 -20.00 -3.01 -1.14
CA VAL A 10 -19.98 -1.54 -1.32
C VAL A 10 -21.42 -1.01 -1.50
N PRO A 11 -21.87 -0.05 -0.69
CA PRO A 11 -23.22 0.49 -0.74
C PRO A 11 -23.46 1.34 -2.00
N ASP A 12 -24.72 1.53 -2.36
CA ASP A 12 -25.11 2.23 -3.60
C ASP A 12 -24.60 3.67 -3.68
N TYR A 13 -24.52 4.38 -2.54
CA TYR A 13 -23.99 5.75 -2.50
C TYR A 13 -22.48 5.80 -2.81
N ALA A 14 -21.78 4.68 -2.70
CA ALA A 14 -20.34 4.55 -2.95
C ALA A 14 -20.04 3.78 -4.25
N LYS A 15 -20.98 3.81 -5.22
CA LYS A 15 -20.86 3.09 -6.50
C LYS A 15 -19.53 3.36 -7.23
N ASP A 16 -18.98 4.56 -7.15
CA ASP A 16 -17.70 4.88 -7.78
C ASP A 16 -16.55 4.05 -7.20
N LEU A 17 -16.55 3.76 -5.89
CA LEU A 17 -15.54 2.90 -5.27
C LEU A 17 -15.62 1.46 -5.80
N LYS A 18 -16.83 0.94 -6.01
CA LYS A 18 -17.05 -0.39 -6.62
C LYS A 18 -16.48 -0.47 -8.04
N LEU A 19 -16.74 0.55 -8.85
CA LEU A 19 -16.22 0.62 -10.22
C LEU A 19 -14.69 0.74 -10.23
N ASN A 20 -14.15 1.62 -9.39
CA ASN A 20 -12.71 1.82 -9.28
C ASN A 20 -11.99 0.58 -8.78
N LEU A 21 -12.55 -0.17 -7.81
CA LEU A 21 -11.98 -1.42 -7.33
C LEU A 21 -11.87 -2.46 -8.46
N GLY A 22 -12.92 -2.56 -9.30
CA GLY A 22 -12.88 -3.37 -10.52
C GLY A 22 -11.82 -2.90 -11.52
N SER A 23 -11.65 -1.58 -11.69
CA SER A 23 -10.67 -1.02 -12.61
C SER A 23 -9.22 -1.22 -12.14
N VAL A 24 -8.90 -0.92 -10.87
CA VAL A 24 -7.50 -0.89 -10.40
C VAL A 24 -6.97 -2.27 -10.01
N ILE A 25 -7.84 -3.24 -9.73
CA ILE A 25 -7.45 -4.63 -9.42
C ILE A 25 -7.82 -5.56 -10.58
N GLY A 26 -9.05 -5.52 -11.07
CA GLY A 26 -9.54 -6.47 -12.07
C GLY A 26 -8.99 -6.25 -13.49
N ASN A 27 -8.65 -5.00 -13.85
CA ASN A 27 -8.16 -4.61 -15.17
C ASN A 27 -6.79 -3.91 -15.10
N SER A 28 -5.96 -4.27 -14.12
CA SER A 28 -4.65 -3.64 -13.97
C SER A 28 -3.67 -4.12 -15.04
N ASP A 29 -2.90 -3.20 -15.60
CA ASP A 29 -1.77 -3.50 -16.50
C ASP A 29 -0.47 -3.81 -15.74
N LEU A 30 -0.49 -3.76 -14.40
CA LEU A 30 0.67 -4.11 -13.58
C LEU A 30 0.97 -5.62 -13.69
N PRO A 31 2.25 -6.02 -13.71
CA PRO A 31 2.63 -7.42 -13.51
C PRO A 31 2.00 -7.98 -12.25
N ALA A 32 1.56 -9.25 -12.29
CA ALA A 32 0.78 -9.86 -11.21
C ALA A 32 1.43 -9.71 -9.81
N GLN A 33 2.75 -9.88 -9.71
CA GLN A 33 3.47 -9.70 -8.43
C GLN A 33 3.42 -8.25 -7.92
N GLN A 34 3.57 -7.27 -8.82
CA GLN A 34 3.49 -5.86 -8.47
C GLN A 34 2.07 -5.47 -8.04
N LEU A 35 1.07 -5.92 -8.77
CA LEU A 35 -0.34 -5.72 -8.44
C LEU A 35 -0.67 -6.32 -7.07
N TRP A 36 -0.51 -7.62 -6.91
CA TRP A 36 -0.97 -8.31 -5.70
C TRP A 36 -0.13 -7.99 -4.47
N GLY A 37 1.15 -7.67 -4.64
CA GLY A 37 1.97 -7.15 -3.54
C GLY A 37 1.52 -5.75 -3.11
N THR A 38 1.16 -4.89 -4.08
CA THR A 38 0.58 -3.56 -3.79
C THR A 38 -0.75 -3.70 -3.07
N VAL A 39 -1.65 -4.55 -3.57
CA VAL A 39 -2.96 -4.82 -2.97
C VAL A 39 -2.80 -5.34 -1.53
N LEU A 40 -1.94 -6.33 -1.30
CA LEU A 40 -1.74 -6.87 0.04
C LEU A 40 -1.14 -5.84 1.00
N ALA A 41 -0.09 -5.12 0.59
CA ALA A 41 0.57 -4.14 1.42
C ALA A 41 -0.37 -2.98 1.80
N THR A 42 -1.17 -2.50 0.84
CA THR A 42 -2.16 -1.44 1.06
C THR A 42 -3.39 -1.92 1.83
N ALA A 43 -3.85 -3.16 1.64
CA ALA A 43 -4.91 -3.75 2.44
C ALA A 43 -4.53 -3.80 3.92
N ILE A 44 -3.30 -4.19 4.25
CA ILE A 44 -2.76 -4.15 5.62
C ILE A 44 -2.69 -2.70 6.13
N ALA A 45 -2.15 -1.79 5.32
CA ALA A 45 -1.99 -0.39 5.70
C ALA A 45 -3.32 0.36 5.91
N SER A 46 -4.39 -0.06 5.22
CA SER A 46 -5.75 0.49 5.38
C SER A 46 -6.34 0.23 6.77
N ARG A 47 -5.85 -0.80 7.46
CA ARG A 47 -6.34 -1.28 8.76
C ARG A 47 -7.82 -1.70 8.77
N SER A 48 -8.42 -1.92 7.61
CA SER A 48 -9.79 -2.44 7.49
C SER A 48 -9.79 -3.97 7.56
N PRO A 49 -10.41 -4.59 8.59
CA PRO A 49 -10.46 -6.04 8.73
C PRO A 49 -11.18 -6.72 7.56
N ILE A 50 -12.27 -6.10 7.06
CA ILE A 50 -13.02 -6.65 5.93
C ILE A 50 -12.18 -6.64 4.65
N VAL A 51 -11.49 -5.53 4.34
CA VAL A 51 -10.64 -5.46 3.14
C VAL A 51 -9.51 -6.48 3.20
N LEU A 52 -8.81 -6.59 4.34
CA LEU A 52 -7.73 -7.56 4.49
C LEU A 52 -8.25 -9.00 4.36
N ARG A 53 -9.38 -9.32 4.99
CA ARG A 53 -9.97 -10.67 4.94
C ARG A 53 -10.39 -11.08 3.53
N GLU A 54 -10.95 -10.16 2.75
CA GLU A 54 -11.41 -10.48 1.39
C GLU A 54 -10.28 -10.56 0.36
N LEU A 55 -9.24 -9.71 0.46
CA LEU A 55 -8.18 -9.61 -0.55
C LEU A 55 -6.94 -10.46 -0.26
N GLU A 56 -6.63 -10.78 1.01
CA GLU A 56 -5.45 -11.57 1.35
C GLU A 56 -5.42 -12.95 0.70
N PRO A 57 -6.53 -13.71 0.63
CA PRO A 57 -6.51 -15.04 0.00
C PRO A 57 -6.17 -14.98 -1.49
N GLU A 58 -6.67 -13.96 -2.21
CA GLU A 58 -6.35 -13.75 -3.62
C GLU A 58 -4.89 -13.31 -3.81
N ALA A 59 -4.41 -12.39 -2.98
CA ALA A 59 -3.01 -11.99 -3.01
C ALA A 59 -2.08 -13.19 -2.74
N LYS A 60 -2.41 -14.04 -1.76
CA LYS A 60 -1.65 -15.24 -1.43
C LYS A 60 -1.63 -16.27 -2.57
N ALA A 61 -2.71 -16.37 -3.35
CA ALA A 61 -2.77 -17.26 -4.50
C ALA A 61 -1.93 -16.76 -5.71
N ASN A 62 -1.69 -15.45 -5.80
CA ASN A 62 -1.01 -14.83 -6.93
C ASN A 62 0.44 -14.38 -6.62
N LEU A 63 0.88 -14.51 -5.37
CA LEU A 63 2.23 -14.18 -4.94
C LEU A 63 3.04 -15.44 -4.62
N THR A 64 4.34 -15.39 -4.85
CA THR A 64 5.25 -16.38 -4.27
C THR A 64 5.28 -16.23 -2.74
N PRO A 65 5.67 -17.27 -1.98
CA PRO A 65 5.82 -17.17 -0.54
C PRO A 65 6.75 -16.03 -0.09
N GLU A 66 7.81 -15.78 -0.86
CA GLU A 66 8.77 -14.70 -0.64
C GLU A 66 8.12 -13.33 -0.87
N ALA A 67 7.40 -13.15 -1.98
CA ALA A 67 6.72 -11.90 -2.30
C ALA A 67 5.59 -11.58 -1.32
N TYR A 68 4.81 -12.59 -0.91
CA TYR A 68 3.81 -12.44 0.14
C TYR A 68 4.41 -11.93 1.46
N THR A 69 5.54 -12.52 1.87
CA THR A 69 6.25 -12.12 3.09
C THR A 69 6.86 -10.72 2.96
N ALA A 70 7.40 -10.39 1.79
CA ALA A 70 8.00 -9.10 1.50
C ALA A 70 6.95 -7.97 1.44
N ALA A 71 5.77 -8.18 0.85
CA ALA A 71 4.68 -7.22 0.83
C ALA A 71 4.17 -6.90 2.25
N LYS A 72 4.00 -7.93 3.10
CA LYS A 72 3.71 -7.75 4.53
C LYS A 72 4.81 -6.97 5.25
N SER A 73 6.07 -7.25 4.92
CA SER A 73 7.22 -6.57 5.50
C SER A 73 7.27 -5.10 5.09
N ALA A 74 6.92 -4.78 3.84
CA ALA A 74 6.80 -3.40 3.35
C ALA A 74 5.74 -2.63 4.17
N ALA A 75 4.55 -3.21 4.35
CA ALA A 75 3.51 -2.60 5.20
C ALA A 75 3.98 -2.38 6.65
N ALA A 76 4.64 -3.37 7.25
CA ALA A 76 5.13 -3.30 8.62
C ALA A 76 6.22 -2.24 8.80
N ILE A 77 7.25 -2.23 7.95
CA ILE A 77 8.36 -1.29 8.07
C ILE A 77 7.93 0.15 7.74
N MET A 78 7.03 0.32 6.77
CA MET A 78 6.49 1.63 6.43
C MET A 78 5.58 2.19 7.51
N ALA A 79 4.84 1.36 8.25
CA ALA A 79 4.08 1.84 9.41
C ALA A 79 4.98 2.55 10.45
N MET A 80 6.20 2.04 10.66
CA MET A 80 7.19 2.70 11.52
C MET A 80 7.84 3.91 10.82
N ASN A 81 8.38 3.69 9.62
CA ASN A 81 9.16 4.69 8.89
C ASN A 81 8.32 5.93 8.56
N ASN A 82 7.10 5.75 8.08
CA ASN A 82 6.24 6.85 7.70
C ASN A 82 5.92 7.75 8.89
N VAL A 83 5.73 7.22 10.10
CA VAL A 83 5.55 8.04 11.30
C VAL A 83 6.82 8.83 11.60
N PHE A 84 7.97 8.16 11.66
CA PHE A 84 9.25 8.79 12.00
C PHE A 84 9.66 9.88 10.99
N TYR A 85 9.69 9.55 9.71
CA TYR A 85 10.16 10.46 8.67
C TYR A 85 9.15 11.57 8.38
N ARG A 86 7.84 11.31 8.46
CA ARG A 86 6.82 12.39 8.38
C ARG A 86 7.00 13.38 9.52
N THR A 87 7.21 12.90 10.75
CA THR A 87 7.43 13.76 11.91
C THR A 87 8.66 14.64 11.71
N ARG A 88 9.80 14.04 11.32
CA ARG A 88 11.02 14.79 11.02
C ARG A 88 10.85 15.82 9.90
N HIS A 89 10.09 15.48 8.86
CA HIS A 89 9.86 16.36 7.73
C HIS A 89 8.96 17.56 8.10
N LEU A 90 8.03 17.39 9.04
CA LEU A 90 7.09 18.43 9.47
C LEU A 90 7.62 19.31 10.61
N LEU A 91 8.65 18.89 11.34
CA LEU A 91 9.28 19.71 12.37
C LEU A 91 9.98 20.92 11.75
N SER A 92 9.68 22.11 12.25
CA SER A 92 10.35 23.36 11.84
C SER A 92 11.79 23.46 12.33
N ASP A 93 12.13 22.73 13.39
CA ASP A 93 13.51 22.59 13.86
C ASP A 93 14.23 21.51 13.05
N HIS A 94 15.09 21.94 12.14
CA HIS A 94 15.82 21.05 11.26
C HIS A 94 17.00 20.33 11.94
N GLU A 95 17.37 20.70 13.18
CA GLU A 95 18.42 19.99 13.93
C GLU A 95 18.04 18.52 14.20
N TYR A 96 16.75 18.20 14.28
CA TYR A 96 16.32 16.81 14.35
C TYR A 96 16.77 15.97 13.15
N GLY A 97 17.05 16.58 11.99
CA GLY A 97 17.60 15.91 10.82
C GLY A 97 19.04 15.43 11.00
N THR A 98 19.84 16.09 11.84
CA THR A 98 21.25 15.75 12.09
C THR A 98 21.40 14.58 13.07
N LEU A 99 20.39 14.35 13.92
CA LEU A 99 20.38 13.24 14.86
C LEU A 99 20.28 11.90 14.13
N ARG A 100 21.02 10.90 14.60
CA ARG A 100 20.90 9.52 14.10
C ARG A 100 19.50 8.97 14.40
N ALA A 101 18.86 8.35 13.41
CA ALA A 101 17.52 7.78 13.59
C ALA A 101 17.47 6.64 14.63
N GLY A 102 18.49 5.79 14.68
CA GLY A 102 18.56 4.68 15.65
C GLY A 102 17.59 3.53 15.39
N LEU A 103 16.87 3.53 14.27
CA LEU A 103 15.90 2.50 13.89
C LEU A 103 16.51 1.48 12.91
N ARG A 104 16.20 0.20 13.12
CA ARG A 104 16.65 -0.88 12.22
C ARG A 104 15.66 -1.04 11.05
N MET A 105 16.19 -1.11 9.84
CA MET A 105 15.41 -1.20 8.59
C MET A 105 16.00 -2.22 7.60
N ASN A 106 16.63 -3.29 8.10
CA ASN A 106 17.40 -4.24 7.28
C ASN A 106 16.60 -4.83 6.11
N VAL A 107 15.29 -4.99 6.27
CA VAL A 107 14.41 -5.52 5.22
C VAL A 107 14.33 -4.63 3.98
N ILE A 108 14.58 -3.32 4.13
CA ILE A 108 14.67 -2.41 2.99
C ILE A 108 15.91 -2.77 2.15
N GLY A 109 17.04 -3.07 2.80
CA GLY A 109 18.26 -3.46 2.10
C GLY A 109 18.20 -4.86 1.48
N ASN A 110 17.54 -5.80 2.15
CA ASN A 110 17.42 -7.20 1.73
C ASN A 110 15.96 -7.67 1.83
N PRO A 111 15.09 -7.30 0.88
CA PRO A 111 13.66 -7.58 0.96
C PRO A 111 13.28 -9.03 0.60
N GLY A 112 14.21 -9.82 0.05
CA GLY A 112 13.95 -11.19 -0.40
C GLY A 112 13.21 -11.29 -1.74
N VAL A 113 12.99 -10.15 -2.40
CA VAL A 113 12.41 -10.01 -3.75
C VAL A 113 13.18 -8.94 -4.53
N GLU A 114 12.81 -8.74 -5.79
CA GLU A 114 13.31 -7.62 -6.58
C GLU A 114 13.08 -6.28 -5.87
N LYS A 115 14.11 -5.45 -5.84
CA LYS A 115 14.11 -4.19 -5.10
C LYS A 115 13.00 -3.26 -5.57
N VAL A 116 12.75 -3.22 -6.87
CA VAL A 116 11.70 -2.38 -7.48
C VAL A 116 10.30 -2.73 -6.98
N ASP A 117 10.01 -4.01 -6.73
CA ASP A 117 8.71 -4.45 -6.23
C ASP A 117 8.52 -4.00 -4.77
N PHE A 118 9.55 -4.19 -3.94
CA PHE A 118 9.51 -3.76 -2.54
C PHE A 118 9.38 -2.23 -2.40
N GLU A 119 10.07 -1.48 -3.26
CA GLU A 119 9.97 -0.02 -3.31
C GLU A 119 8.58 0.43 -3.75
N LEU A 120 7.95 -0.26 -4.73
CA LEU A 120 6.60 0.04 -5.20
C LEU A 120 5.56 -0.17 -4.09
N TRP A 121 5.67 -1.27 -3.34
CA TRP A 121 4.78 -1.55 -2.22
C TRP A 121 5.00 -0.57 -1.06
N SER A 122 6.25 -0.22 -0.78
CA SER A 122 6.59 0.77 0.25
C SER A 122 6.08 2.17 -0.11
N PHE A 123 6.17 2.54 -1.38
CA PHE A 123 5.59 3.76 -1.93
C PHE A 123 4.06 3.78 -1.76
N ALA A 124 3.36 2.71 -2.15
CA ALA A 124 1.91 2.61 -2.02
C ALA A 124 1.43 2.71 -0.57
N VAL A 125 2.14 2.06 0.37
CA VAL A 125 1.84 2.19 1.82
C VAL A 125 2.11 3.61 2.32
N SER A 126 3.19 4.24 1.84
CA SER A 126 3.53 5.63 2.19
C SER A 126 2.48 6.62 1.70
N ALA A 127 1.78 6.32 0.61
CA ALA A 127 0.66 7.12 0.11
C ALA A 127 -0.53 7.07 1.08
N ILE A 128 -0.91 5.89 1.57
CA ILE A 128 -1.97 5.73 2.60
C ILE A 128 -1.59 6.48 3.88
N ASN A 129 -0.33 6.33 4.31
CA ASN A 129 0.13 6.95 5.56
C ASN A 129 0.43 8.46 5.43
N GLY A 130 0.50 9.01 4.21
CA GLY A 130 0.75 10.43 3.98
C GLY A 130 2.15 10.91 4.43
N CYS A 131 3.21 10.20 4.07
CA CYS A 131 4.59 10.61 4.39
C CYS A 131 5.32 11.13 3.14
N GLY A 132 5.37 12.46 2.95
CA GLY A 132 6.00 13.10 1.79
C GLY A 132 7.46 12.69 1.56
N MET A 133 8.28 12.67 2.62
CA MET A 133 9.68 12.24 2.52
C MET A 133 9.84 10.79 2.05
N CYS A 134 8.99 9.86 2.51
CA CYS A 134 9.04 8.48 2.06
C CYS A 134 8.52 8.33 0.62
N LEU A 135 7.48 9.09 0.24
CA LEU A 135 6.97 9.11 -1.14
C LEU A 135 8.06 9.52 -2.12
N ASP A 136 8.73 10.65 -1.86
CA ASP A 136 9.83 11.13 -2.71
C ASP A 136 10.99 10.12 -2.76
N SER A 137 11.37 9.56 -1.60
CA SER A 137 12.47 8.61 -1.54
C SER A 137 12.21 7.33 -2.33
N HIS A 138 11.00 6.76 -2.23
CA HIS A 138 10.68 5.51 -2.95
C HIS A 138 10.45 5.77 -4.44
N GLU A 139 9.77 6.87 -4.80
CA GLU A 139 9.56 7.26 -6.21
C GLU A 139 10.87 7.45 -6.96
N GLN A 140 11.84 8.13 -6.35
CA GLN A 140 13.15 8.35 -6.97
C GLN A 140 13.87 7.04 -7.28
N VAL A 141 13.76 6.04 -6.39
CA VAL A 141 14.34 4.71 -6.62
C VAL A 141 13.63 4.00 -7.76
N LEU A 142 12.30 4.07 -7.82
CA LEU A 142 11.49 3.46 -8.89
C LEU A 142 11.80 4.05 -10.26
N VAL A 143 11.80 5.38 -10.38
CA VAL A 143 12.09 6.08 -11.63
C VAL A 143 13.55 5.84 -12.06
N LYS A 144 14.50 5.85 -11.11
CA LYS A 144 15.90 5.53 -11.41
C LYS A 144 16.08 4.09 -11.92
N ALA A 145 15.23 3.17 -11.48
CA ALA A 145 15.21 1.79 -11.97
C ALA A 145 14.46 1.62 -13.31
N GLY A 146 13.99 2.72 -13.91
CA GLY A 146 13.34 2.72 -15.23
C GLY A 146 11.83 2.50 -15.19
N MET A 147 11.21 2.50 -14.00
CA MET A 147 9.75 2.43 -13.90
C MET A 147 9.13 3.74 -14.40
N SER A 148 8.08 3.65 -15.22
CA SER A 148 7.39 4.83 -15.73
C SER A 148 6.55 5.50 -14.64
N ARG A 149 6.29 6.80 -14.78
CA ARG A 149 5.47 7.54 -13.82
C ARG A 149 4.03 7.04 -13.83
N GLU A 150 3.56 6.55 -14.97
CA GLU A 150 2.25 5.93 -15.13
C GLU A 150 2.15 4.65 -14.27
N THR A 151 3.18 3.79 -14.28
CA THR A 151 3.23 2.60 -13.42
C THR A 151 3.29 2.97 -11.94
N VAL A 152 4.08 3.98 -11.56
CA VAL A 152 4.11 4.49 -10.17
C VAL A 152 2.72 5.03 -9.77
N GLN A 153 2.02 5.69 -10.70
CA GLN A 153 0.68 6.21 -10.47
C GLN A 153 -0.37 5.13 -10.25
N GLU A 154 -0.28 3.99 -10.94
CA GLU A 154 -1.17 2.85 -10.68
C GLU A 154 -1.07 2.37 -9.22
N ALA A 155 0.12 2.39 -8.61
CA ALA A 155 0.29 1.97 -7.22
C ALA A 155 -0.44 2.88 -6.22
N PHE A 156 -0.39 4.21 -6.40
CA PHE A 156 -1.15 5.12 -5.51
C PHE A 156 -2.64 5.18 -5.86
N LYS A 157 -3.06 4.86 -7.09
CA LYS A 157 -4.49 4.63 -7.41
C LYS A 157 -5.04 3.44 -6.65
N ILE A 158 -4.34 2.30 -6.65
CA ILE A 158 -4.71 1.11 -5.86
C ILE A 158 -4.80 1.47 -4.37
N ALA A 159 -3.77 2.12 -3.83
CA ALA A 159 -3.73 2.57 -2.44
C ALA A 159 -4.93 3.44 -2.06
N SER A 160 -5.27 4.41 -2.91
CA SER A 160 -6.38 5.35 -2.69
C SER A 160 -7.73 4.63 -2.67
N VAL A 161 -7.96 3.72 -3.62
CA VAL A 161 -9.21 2.96 -3.72
C VAL A 161 -9.37 1.99 -2.55
N ILE A 162 -8.31 1.26 -2.19
CA ILE A 162 -8.33 0.33 -1.05
C ILE A 162 -8.61 1.08 0.25
N GLN A 163 -7.98 2.23 0.47
CA GLN A 163 -8.24 3.06 1.65
C GLN A 163 -9.71 3.52 1.70
N ALA A 164 -10.24 4.03 0.58
CA ALA A 164 -11.62 4.52 0.53
C ALA A 164 -12.65 3.39 0.75
N VAL A 165 -12.45 2.22 0.13
CA VAL A 165 -13.30 1.04 0.32
C VAL A 165 -13.25 0.57 1.77
N GLY A 166 -12.06 0.48 2.36
CA GLY A 166 -11.90 0.08 3.76
C GLY A 166 -12.66 0.98 4.73
N VAL A 167 -12.45 2.30 4.64
CA VAL A 167 -13.15 3.27 5.49
C VAL A 167 -14.67 3.19 5.31
N THR A 168 -15.15 3.03 4.07
CA THR A 168 -16.58 2.95 3.78
C THR A 168 -17.21 1.70 4.40
N LEU A 169 -16.59 0.52 4.19
CA LEU A 169 -17.14 -0.74 4.67
C LEU A 169 -17.03 -0.88 6.19
N ASP A 170 -15.97 -0.38 6.80
CA ASP A 170 -15.83 -0.37 8.25
C ASP A 170 -16.91 0.50 8.91
N ALA A 171 -17.23 1.65 8.30
CA ALA A 171 -18.32 2.51 8.77
C ALA A 171 -19.68 1.82 8.65
N GLU A 172 -20.00 1.23 7.49
CA GLU A 172 -21.26 0.51 7.28
C GLU A 172 -21.41 -0.70 8.21
N ALA A 173 -20.31 -1.40 8.51
CA ALA A 173 -20.33 -2.50 9.46
C ALA A 173 -20.74 -2.06 10.87
N VAL A 174 -20.36 -0.85 11.30
CA VAL A 174 -20.76 -0.28 12.59
C VAL A 174 -22.18 0.30 12.56
N LEU A 175 -22.60 0.88 11.43
CA LEU A 175 -23.94 1.48 11.29
C LEU A 175 -25.07 0.45 11.11
N ALA A 176 -24.73 -0.77 10.67
CA ALA A 176 -25.66 -1.87 10.51
C ALA A 176 -25.93 -2.65 11.82
N GLU A 177 -25.16 -2.38 12.89
CA GLU A 177 -25.39 -2.87 14.25
C GLU A 177 -26.37 -1.97 15.02
#